data_AF-A0A517VTW8-F1
#
_entry.id   AF-A0A517VTW8-F1
#
_cell.length_a   1.000
_cell.length_b   1.000
_cell.length_c   1.000
_cell.angle_alpha   90.00
_cell.angle_beta   90.00
_cell.angle_gamma   90.00
#
_symmetry.space_group_name_H-M   'P 1'
#
loop_
_entity.id
_entity.type
_entity.pdbx_description
1 polymer ?
#
loop_
_entity_poly.entity_id
_entity_poly.type
_entity_poly.pdbx_seq_one_letter_code
_entity_poly.pdbx_strand_id
1 'polypeptide(L)'
;MINQMIWMRLLHTLSITAMTGIWFLWLSSLALSDPMTRSSHIEEYSILISTTLFGGIGLFIGFIVGLVTWDQVVIKYQLDERTVALSYVVFTLVGLLVCSILKSVIY
;
A
#
# COMPACT_ATOMS: atom_id res chain seq x y z
N MET A 1 -5.96 -2.55 -29.19
CA MET A 1 -5.56 -1.36 -28.41
C MET A 1 -6.39 -1.14 -27.14
N ILE A 2 -7.73 -1.11 -27.20
CA ILE A 2 -8.60 -0.88 -26.00
C ILE A 2 -8.31 -1.87 -24.86
N ASN A 3 -8.09 -3.14 -25.17
CA ASN A 3 -7.76 -4.15 -24.16
C ASN A 3 -6.46 -3.86 -23.40
N GLN A 4 -5.41 -3.35 -24.05
CA GLN A 4 -4.12 -3.10 -23.38
C GLN A 4 -4.22 -1.94 -22.38
N MET A 5 -4.91 -0.85 -22.72
CA MET A 5 -5.12 0.26 -21.79
C MET A 5 -5.91 -0.16 -20.55
N ILE A 6 -6.94 -1.00 -20.72
CA ILE A 6 -7.72 -1.52 -19.59
C ILE A 6 -6.87 -2.42 -18.70
N TRP A 7 -6.06 -3.30 -19.29
CA TRP A 7 -5.14 -4.16 -18.55
C TRP A 7 -4.11 -3.37 -17.75
N MET A 8 -3.53 -2.34 -18.36
CA MET A 8 -2.56 -1.45 -17.72
C MET A 8 -3.19 -0.67 -16.56
N ARG A 9 -4.42 -0.16 -16.75
CA ARG A 9 -5.18 0.51 -15.69
C ARG A 9 -5.44 -0.40 -14.50
N LEU A 10 -5.83 -1.64 -14.77
CA LEU A 10 -6.07 -2.66 -13.76
C LEU A 10 -4.80 -2.99 -12.99
N LEU A 11 -3.69 -3.22 -13.70
CA LEU A 11 -2.40 -3.51 -13.09
C LEU A 11 -1.91 -2.36 -12.20
N HIS A 12 -2.02 -1.12 -12.69
CA HIS A 12 -1.69 0.10 -11.93
C HIS A 12 -2.56 0.20 -10.66
N THR A 13 -3.87 0.09 -10.81
CA THR A 13 -4.77 0.23 -9.67
C THR A 13 -4.52 -0.87 -8.64
N LEU A 14 -4.32 -2.12 -9.07
CA LEU A 14 -4.03 -3.26 -8.20
C LEU A 14 -2.70 -3.11 -7.46
N SER A 15 -1.64 -2.64 -8.13
CA SER A 15 -0.33 -2.49 -7.50
C SER A 15 -0.29 -1.36 -6.49
N ILE A 16 -0.93 -0.21 -6.75
CA ILE A 16 -1.09 0.84 -5.71
C ILE A 16 -1.94 0.29 -4.57
N THR A 17 -3.06 -0.36 -4.87
CA THR A 17 -3.92 -0.97 -3.84
C THR A 17 -3.15 -1.90 -2.92
N ALA A 18 -2.43 -2.87 -3.49
CA ALA A 18 -1.63 -3.82 -2.74
C ALA A 18 -0.54 -3.13 -1.92
N MET A 19 0.18 -2.17 -2.51
CA MET A 19 1.25 -1.48 -1.83
C MET A 19 0.75 -0.64 -0.64
N THR A 20 -0.34 0.09 -0.84
CA THR A 20 -0.96 0.92 0.20
C THR A 20 -1.51 0.03 1.33
N GLY A 21 -2.09 -1.12 0.99
CA GLY A 21 -2.52 -2.12 1.98
C GLY A 21 -1.36 -2.67 2.81
N ILE A 22 -0.25 -3.06 2.18
CA ILE A 22 0.96 -3.54 2.88
C ILE A 22 1.51 -2.46 3.81
N TRP A 23 1.58 -1.21 3.35
CA TRP A 23 2.04 -0.08 4.16
C TRP A 23 1.17 0.13 5.40
N PHE A 24 -0.16 0.10 5.26
CA PHE A 24 -1.08 0.27 6.38
C PHE A 24 -1.03 -0.88 7.38
N LEU A 25 -0.89 -2.13 6.90
CA LEU A 25 -0.68 -3.29 7.77
C LEU A 25 0.62 -3.17 8.57
N TRP A 26 1.69 -2.71 7.92
CA TRP A 26 2.96 -2.48 8.57
C TRP A 26 2.93 -1.31 9.56
N LEU A 27 2.21 -0.22 9.23
CA LEU A 27 2.02 0.91 10.13
C LEU A 27 1.19 0.52 11.36
N SER A 28 0.16 -0.32 11.15
CA SER A 28 -0.67 -0.89 12.21
C SER A 28 0.15 -1.81 13.12
N SER A 29 1.04 -2.64 12.56
CA SER A 29 1.88 -3.53 13.37
C SER A 29 2.90 -2.77 14.22
N LEU A 30 3.42 -1.63 13.74
CA LEU A 30 4.27 -0.73 14.53
C LEU A 30 3.50 -0.02 15.65
N ALA A 31 2.27 0.42 15.38
CA ALA A 31 1.45 1.08 16.40
C ALA A 31 1.00 0.10 17.51
N LEU A 32 0.92 -1.19 17.20
CA LEU A 32 0.44 -2.25 18.09
C LEU A 32 1.57 -3.08 18.73
N SER A 33 2.84 -2.77 18.47
CA SER A 33 3.98 -3.57 18.96
C SER A 33 4.36 -3.32 20.42
N ASP A 34 3.53 -2.63 21.21
CA ASP A 34 3.83 -2.35 22.62
C ASP A 34 3.81 -3.66 23.44
N PRO A 35 4.95 -4.17 23.93
CA PRO A 35 5.05 -5.52 24.48
C PRO A 35 4.49 -5.64 25.91
N MET A 36 4.07 -4.53 26.52
CA MET A 36 3.81 -4.45 27.97
C MET A 36 2.40 -4.88 28.40
N THR A 37 1.47 -5.13 27.46
CA THR A 37 0.05 -5.45 27.76
C THR A 37 -0.42 -6.78 27.15
N ARG A 38 0.47 -7.76 26.97
CA ARG A 38 0.13 -9.03 26.30
C ARG A 38 -0.42 -10.08 27.27
N SER A 39 -1.55 -9.81 27.92
CA SER A 39 -2.05 -10.67 29.01
C SER A 39 -3.47 -11.22 28.82
N SER A 40 -4.23 -10.82 27.80
CA SER A 40 -5.61 -11.32 27.64
C SER A 40 -5.96 -11.74 26.21
N HIS A 41 -6.70 -12.85 26.07
CA HIS A 41 -7.30 -13.30 24.81
C HIS A 41 -8.19 -12.22 24.14
N ILE A 42 -8.68 -11.25 24.91
CA ILE A 42 -9.52 -10.15 24.45
C ILE A 42 -8.68 -9.11 23.69
N GLU A 43 -7.44 -8.86 24.11
CA GLU A 43 -6.51 -7.95 23.42
C GLU A 43 -5.99 -8.53 22.11
N GLU A 44 -5.76 -9.85 22.02
CA GLU A 44 -5.38 -10.49 20.75
C GLU A 44 -6.47 -10.35 19.68
N TYR A 45 -7.73 -10.46 20.08
CA TYR A 45 -8.86 -10.27 19.19
C TYR A 45 -9.02 -8.81 18.76
N SER A 46 -8.77 -7.86 19.67
CA SER A 46 -8.81 -6.43 19.34
C SER A 46 -7.69 -6.04 18.37
N ILE A 47 -6.48 -6.60 18.54
CA ILE A 47 -5.34 -6.44 17.64
C ILE A 47 -5.66 -7.01 16.25
N LEU A 48 -6.26 -8.20 16.17
CA LEU A 48 -6.66 -8.82 14.90
C LEU A 48 -7.72 -8.00 14.16
N ILE A 49 -8.73 -7.51 14.87
CA ILE A 49 -9.76 -6.62 14.29
C ILE A 49 -9.13 -5.32 13.80
N SER A 50 -8.28 -4.69 14.62
CA SER A 50 -7.61 -3.44 14.29
C SER A 50 -6.73 -3.60 13.05
N THR A 51 -5.87 -4.62 13.00
CA THR A 51 -5.03 -4.91 11.83
C THR A 51 -5.86 -5.18 10.57
N THR A 52 -6.97 -5.92 10.69
CA THR A 52 -7.87 -6.18 9.55
C THR A 52 -8.54 -4.90 9.06
N LEU A 53 -9.00 -4.03 9.97
CA LEU A 53 -9.60 -2.74 9.62
C LEU A 53 -8.58 -1.79 8.97
N PHE A 54 -7.38 -1.66 9.54
CA PHE A 54 -6.32 -0.84 8.97
C PHE A 54 -5.87 -1.35 7.60
N GLY A 55 -5.72 -2.67 7.43
CA GLY A 55 -5.46 -3.28 6.12
C GLY A 55 -6.56 -2.98 5.11
N GLY A 56 -7.83 -3.12 5.50
CA GLY A 56 -8.99 -2.79 4.67
C GLY A 56 -9.02 -1.32 4.25
N ILE A 57 -8.73 -0.40 5.18
CA ILE A 57 -8.62 1.04 4.91
C ILE A 57 -7.48 1.31 3.91
N GLY A 58 -6.32 0.68 4.10
CA GLY A 58 -5.18 0.82 3.20
C GLY A 58 -5.50 0.35 1.78
N LEU A 59 -6.19 -0.78 1.63
CA LEU A 59 -6.64 -1.28 0.33
C LEU A 59 -7.66 -0.31 -0.31
N PHE A 60 -8.63 0.19 0.45
CA PHE A 60 -9.63 1.12 -0.07
C PHE A 60 -9.03 2.45 -0.54
N ILE A 61 -8.12 3.03 0.27
CA ILE A 61 -7.39 4.24 -0.10
C ILE A 61 -6.53 3.99 -1.33
N GLY A 62 -5.78 2.87 -1.36
CA GLY A 62 -4.95 2.52 -2.50
C GLY A 62 -5.75 2.32 -3.79
N PHE A 63 -6.96 1.77 -3.71
CA PHE A 63 -7.85 1.65 -4.86
C PHE A 63 -8.28 3.02 -5.40
N ILE A 64 -8.73 3.93 -4.55
CA ILE A 64 -9.11 5.29 -4.94
C ILE A 64 -7.92 6.03 -5.55
N VAL A 65 -6.77 5.99 -4.88
CA VAL A 65 -5.54 6.64 -5.36
C VAL A 65 -5.10 6.06 -6.70
N GLY A 66 -5.17 4.74 -6.87
CA GLY A 66 -4.87 4.07 -8.14
C GLY A 66 -5.75 4.55 -9.30
N LEU A 67 -7.05 4.67 -9.07
CA LEU A 67 -7.98 5.19 -10.08
C LEU A 67 -7.73 6.67 -10.40
N VAL A 68 -7.56 7.50 -9.37
CA VAL A 68 -7.35 8.95 -9.52
C VAL A 68 -6.02 9.22 -10.23
N THR A 69 -4.94 8.54 -9.85
CA THR A 69 -3.63 8.70 -10.49
C THR A 69 -3.64 8.23 -11.94
N TRP A 70 -4.37 7.16 -12.26
CA TRP A 70 -4.55 6.75 -13.65
C TRP A 70 -5.24 7.84 -14.49
N ASP A 71 -6.39 8.33 -14.02
CA ASP A 71 -7.19 9.29 -14.78
C ASP A 71 -6.54 10.69 -14.84
N GLN A 72 -5.91 11.15 -13.76
CA GLN A 72 -5.35 12.50 -13.65
C GLN A 72 -3.88 12.61 -14.09
N VAL A 73 -3.12 11.52 -14.04
CA VAL A 73 -1.68 11.54 -14.33
C VAL A 73 -1.38 10.76 -15.61
N VAL A 74 -1.78 9.49 -15.68
CA VAL A 74 -1.41 8.63 -16.83
C VAL A 74 -2.11 9.09 -18.11
N ILE A 75 -3.43 9.29 -18.06
CA ILE A 75 -4.20 9.73 -19.23
C ILE A 75 -3.84 11.18 -19.60
N LYS A 76 -3.74 12.07 -18.61
CA LYS A 76 -3.51 13.49 -18.84
C LYS A 76 -2.14 13.79 -19.46
N TYR A 77 -1.10 13.09 -19.03
CA TYR A 77 0.27 13.31 -19.50
C TYR A 77 0.70 12.34 -20.61
N GLN A 78 -0.22 11.49 -21.09
CA GLN A 78 0.07 10.42 -22.07
C GLN A 78 1.35 9.66 -21.73
N LEU A 79 1.49 9.28 -20.47
CA LEU A 79 2.73 8.65 -20.00
C LEU A 79 2.91 7.30 -20.70
N ASP A 80 4.10 7.12 -21.28
CA ASP A 80 4.52 5.85 -21.83
C ASP A 80 4.50 4.75 -20.76
N GLU A 81 4.21 3.53 -21.19
CA GLU A 81 4.13 2.35 -20.33
C GLU A 81 5.40 2.15 -19.50
N ARG A 82 6.55 2.50 -20.09
CA ARG A 82 7.87 2.44 -19.45
C ARG A 82 8.00 3.42 -18.29
N THR A 83 7.44 4.62 -18.43
CA THR A 83 7.49 5.66 -17.41
C THR A 83 6.59 5.30 -16.23
N VAL A 84 5.43 4.71 -16.50
CA VAL A 84 4.53 4.16 -15.46
C VAL A 84 5.21 2.98 -14.75
N ALA A 85 5.83 2.06 -15.48
CA ALA A 85 6.56 0.94 -14.86
C ALA A 85 7.76 1.44 -14.01
N LEU A 86 8.49 2.43 -14.50
CA LEU A 86 9.62 3.04 -13.76
C LEU A 86 9.13 3.72 -12.47
N SER A 87 8.02 4.45 -12.52
CA SER A 87 7.47 5.10 -11.33
C SER A 87 7.05 4.07 -10.28
N TYR A 88 6.51 2.91 -10.68
CA TYR A 88 6.25 1.79 -9.76
C TYR A 88 7.50 1.22 -9.12
N VAL A 89 8.53 0.97 -9.92
CA VAL A 89 9.81 0.43 -9.43
C VAL A 89 10.41 1.39 -8.41
N VAL A 90 10.44 2.69 -8.72
CA VAL A 90 10.94 3.73 -7.81
C VAL A 90 10.10 3.80 -6.54
N PHE A 91 8.77 3.83 -6.66
CA PHE A 91 7.88 3.87 -5.50
C PHE A 91 8.04 2.64 -4.60
N THR A 92 8.25 1.48 -5.21
CA THR A 92 8.47 0.21 -4.50
C THR A 92 9.81 0.18 -3.79
N LEU A 93 10.88 0.59 -4.48
CA LEU A 93 12.21 0.72 -3.89
C LEU A 93 12.23 1.70 -2.72
N VAL A 94 11.63 2.88 -2.89
CA VAL A 94 11.54 3.88 -1.84
C VAL A 94 10.75 3.34 -0.66
N GLY A 95 9.61 2.67 -0.91
CA GLY A 95 8.83 2.08 0.18
C GLY A 95 9.56 0.98 0.93
N LEU A 96 10.25 0.09 0.21
CA LEU A 96 11.09 -0.94 0.84
C LEU A 96 12.24 -0.34 1.64
N LEU A 97 12.89 0.71 1.11
CA LEU A 97 13.96 1.43 1.78
C LEU A 97 13.46 2.08 3.08
N VAL A 98 12.33 2.79 3.02
CA VAL A 98 11.71 3.44 4.18
C VAL A 98 11.35 2.38 5.23
N CYS A 99 10.69 1.28 4.84
CA CYS A 99 10.39 0.17 5.76
C CYS A 99 11.66 -0.44 6.37
N SER A 100 12.74 -0.59 5.59
CA SER A 100 14.02 -1.12 6.07
C SER A 100 14.71 -0.19 7.06
N ILE A 101 14.76 1.11 6.77
CA ILE A 101 15.36 2.12 7.65
C ILE A 101 14.59 2.19 8.96
N LEU A 102 13.27 2.32 8.90
CA LEU A 102 12.43 2.37 10.11
C LEU A 102 12.53 1.09 10.93
N LYS A 103 12.62 -0.09 10.30
CA LYS A 103 12.87 -1.34 11.02
C LYS A 103 14.20 -1.30 11.79
N SER A 104 15.26 -0.73 11.22
CA SER A 104 16.57 -0.60 11.90
C SER A 104 16.64 0.50 12.96
N VAL A 105 15.67 1.42 12.97
CA VAL A 105 15.57 2.50 13.98
C VAL A 105 14.76 2.03 15.18
N ILE A 106 13.78 1.15 14.96
CA ILE A 106 12.84 0.68 15.99
C ILE A 106 13.35 -0.61 16.68
N TYR A 107 14.14 -1.43 16.00
CA TYR A 107 14.80 -2.64 16.54
C TYR A 107 16.31 -2.46 16.60
#